data_AF-X1UUQ3-F1
#
_entry.id   AF-X1UUQ3-F1
#
_cell.length_a   1.000
_cell.length_b   1.000
_cell.length_c   1.000
_cell.angle_alpha   90.00
_cell.angle_beta   90.00
_cell.angle_gamma   90.00
#
_symmetry.space_group_name_H-M   'P 1'
#
loop_
_entity.id
_entity.type
_entity.pdbx_description
1 polymer ?
#
loop_
_entity_poly.entity_id
_entity_poly.type
_entity_poly.pdbx_seq_one_letter_code
_entity_poly.pdbx_strand_id
1 'polypeptide(L)'
;MAKLTKRQKAIAGKIEAGKAYNFVDAAALLAELSTVKFSESFDVAVNLGVDPRKSDQVVRSATVLPHGTGKTVRVAVFTQGPAAEAALAAGADRVGMDDLAAEMKGGDLNYDVVIASPDAMRVVGQLGQILGPRGLMPNPKVGTVTPDVATVVKNAKAGQVRYRTDKNGIIHTSVGKIGFDAVKLK
;
A
#
# COMPACT_ATOMS: atom_id res chain seq x y z
N MET A 1 0.95 -34.51 3.82
CA MET A 1 1.27 -33.28 3.07
C MET A 1 0.41 -33.24 1.81
N ALA A 2 -0.17 -32.09 1.47
CA ALA A 2 -0.95 -31.95 0.25
C ALA A 2 -0.06 -32.16 -0.99
N LYS A 3 -0.56 -32.86 -2.00
CA LYS A 3 0.16 -33.13 -3.25
C LYS A 3 0.37 -31.82 -4.02
N LEU A 4 1.61 -31.48 -4.34
CA LEU A 4 1.93 -30.27 -5.11
C LEU A 4 1.26 -30.29 -6.48
N THR A 5 0.69 -29.15 -6.88
CA THR A 5 0.10 -28.94 -8.19
C THR A 5 1.16 -28.94 -9.30
N LYS A 6 0.74 -29.14 -10.56
CA LYS A 6 1.66 -29.09 -11.71
C LYS A 6 2.42 -27.75 -11.80
N ARG A 7 1.73 -26.63 -11.54
CA ARG A 7 2.34 -25.29 -11.51
C ARG A 7 3.37 -25.14 -10.40
N GLN A 8 3.04 -25.57 -9.18
CA GLN A 8 3.99 -25.49 -8.05
C GLN A 8 5.25 -26.32 -8.28
N LYS A 9 5.12 -27.51 -8.89
CA LYS A 9 6.29 -28.34 -9.25
C LYS A 9 7.18 -27.66 -10.30
N ALA A 10 6.59 -27.02 -11.30
CA ALA A 10 7.35 -26.30 -12.32
C ALA A 10 8.14 -25.11 -11.74
N ILE A 11 7.53 -24.37 -10.81
CA ILE A 11 8.19 -23.24 -10.11
C ILE A 11 9.31 -23.77 -9.20
N ALA A 12 9.02 -24.79 -8.39
CA ALA A 12 10.01 -25.38 -7.47
C ALA A 12 11.21 -25.99 -8.21
N GLY A 13 11.04 -26.45 -9.45
CA GLY A 13 12.15 -26.93 -10.29
C GLY A 13 13.09 -25.84 -10.80
N LYS A 14 12.63 -24.58 -10.86
CA LYS A 14 13.42 -23.42 -11.34
C LYS A 14 14.04 -22.61 -10.20
N ILE A 15 13.60 -22.82 -8.96
CA ILE A 15 14.08 -22.10 -7.78
C ILE A 15 14.87 -23.05 -6.89
N GLU A 16 16.15 -22.76 -6.67
CA GLU A 16 16.95 -23.43 -5.64
C GLU A 16 16.62 -22.88 -4.24
N ALA A 17 16.14 -23.75 -3.35
CA ALA A 17 15.82 -23.39 -1.97
C ALA A 17 17.10 -23.02 -1.19
N GLY A 18 17.07 -21.88 -0.48
CA GLY A 18 18.19 -21.41 0.34
C GLY A 18 19.28 -20.65 -0.41
N LYS A 19 19.22 -20.58 -1.75
CA LYS A 19 20.15 -19.78 -2.55
C LYS A 19 19.81 -18.30 -2.42
N ALA A 20 20.83 -17.49 -2.15
CA ALA A 20 20.74 -16.04 -2.22
C ALA A 20 20.93 -15.58 -3.68
N TYR A 21 19.85 -15.13 -4.30
CA TYR A 21 19.90 -14.52 -5.63
C TYR A 21 20.21 -13.03 -5.51
N ASN A 22 20.94 -12.48 -6.47
CA ASN A 22 20.99 -11.04 -6.65
C ASN A 22 19.59 -10.53 -7.04
N PHE A 23 19.26 -9.29 -6.64
CA PHE A 23 17.93 -8.73 -6.84
C PHE A 23 17.48 -8.72 -8.31
N VAL A 24 18.39 -8.34 -9.22
CA VAL A 24 18.11 -8.27 -10.65
C VAL A 24 17.82 -9.66 -11.22
N ASP A 25 18.62 -10.65 -10.85
CA ASP A 25 18.45 -12.04 -11.29
C ASP A 25 17.15 -12.64 -10.74
N ALA A 26 16.83 -12.34 -9.49
CA ALA A 26 15.56 -12.75 -8.88
C ALA A 26 14.35 -12.12 -9.57
N ALA A 27 14.40 -10.83 -9.90
CA ALA A 27 13.34 -10.13 -10.60
C ALA A 27 13.12 -10.69 -12.02
N ALA A 28 14.20 -10.98 -12.75
CA ALA A 28 14.14 -11.60 -14.07
C ALA A 28 13.54 -13.01 -14.01
N LEU A 29 14.01 -13.84 -13.07
CA LEU A 29 13.49 -15.20 -12.85
C LEU A 29 11.99 -15.20 -12.54
N LEU A 30 11.54 -14.31 -11.64
CA LEU A 30 10.14 -14.17 -11.26
C LEU A 30 9.27 -13.70 -12.44
N ALA A 31 9.79 -12.82 -13.31
CA ALA A 31 9.08 -12.40 -14.52
C ALA A 31 8.85 -13.57 -15.49
N GLU A 32 9.82 -14.47 -15.65
CA GLU A 32 9.70 -15.68 -16.49
C GLU A 32 8.78 -16.76 -15.91
N LEU A 33 8.57 -16.75 -14.58
CA LEU A 33 7.71 -17.70 -13.88
C LEU A 33 6.23 -17.35 -13.97
N SER A 34 5.90 -16.09 -14.30
CA SER A 34 4.52 -15.65 -14.48
C SER A 34 3.87 -16.37 -15.66
N THR A 35 2.85 -17.16 -15.35
CA THR A 35 2.06 -17.92 -16.33
C THR A 35 0.61 -17.44 -16.39
N VAL A 36 0.30 -16.35 -15.68
CA VAL A 36 -1.05 -15.80 -15.57
C VAL A 36 -1.28 -14.68 -16.58
N LYS A 37 -2.55 -14.42 -16.89
CA LYS A 37 -2.97 -13.46 -17.92
C LYS A 37 -2.99 -12.00 -17.45
N PHE A 38 -2.74 -11.74 -16.16
CA PHE A 38 -2.73 -10.40 -15.59
C PHE A 38 -1.33 -10.05 -15.07
N SER A 39 -1.04 -8.76 -14.89
CA SER A 39 0.24 -8.32 -14.34
C SER A 39 0.35 -8.69 -12.85
N GLU A 40 1.18 -9.68 -12.50
CA GLU A 40 1.46 -10.00 -11.08
C GLU A 40 2.25 -8.85 -10.41
N SER A 41 2.20 -8.80 -9.08
CA SER A 41 2.96 -7.82 -8.30
C SER A 41 4.26 -8.44 -7.78
N PHE A 42 5.32 -7.63 -7.69
CA PHE A 42 6.53 -7.98 -6.96
C PHE A 42 6.34 -7.60 -5.49
N ASP A 43 6.28 -8.60 -4.62
CA ASP A 43 6.12 -8.41 -3.18
C ASP A 43 7.39 -8.85 -2.45
N VAL A 44 7.76 -8.09 -1.43
CA VAL A 44 8.92 -8.35 -0.57
C VAL A 44 8.41 -8.61 0.83
N ALA A 45 8.89 -9.71 1.42
CA ALA A 45 8.68 -10.05 2.82
C ALA A 45 10.02 -9.93 3.56
N VAL A 46 10.07 -9.07 4.58
CA VAL A 46 11.26 -8.84 5.39
C VAL A 46 10.96 -9.24 6.83
N ASN A 47 11.67 -10.24 7.34
CA ASN A 47 11.61 -10.61 8.75
C ASN A 47 12.56 -9.71 9.54
N LEU A 48 12.01 -8.87 10.43
CA LEU A 48 12.79 -7.89 11.18
C LEU A 48 13.32 -8.42 12.52
N GLY A 49 12.86 -9.59 12.99
CA GLY A 49 13.25 -10.12 14.30
C GLY A 49 12.78 -9.30 15.50
N VAL A 50 11.78 -8.42 15.30
CA VAL A 50 11.16 -7.62 16.37
C VAL A 50 10.03 -8.39 17.05
N ASP A 51 9.73 -8.08 18.31
CA ASP A 51 8.55 -8.57 19.00
C ASP A 51 7.36 -7.61 18.76
N PRO A 52 6.39 -7.94 17.89
CA PRO A 52 5.27 -7.05 17.57
C PRO A 52 4.28 -6.88 18.72
N ARG A 53 4.43 -7.64 19.83
CA ARG A 53 3.62 -7.46 21.05
C ARG A 53 4.13 -6.28 21.89
N LYS A 54 5.38 -5.88 21.71
CA LYS A 54 6.01 -4.75 22.40
C LYS A 54 5.85 -3.47 21.57
N SER A 55 5.12 -2.49 22.11
CA SER A 55 4.73 -1.29 21.37
C SER A 55 5.90 -0.43 20.88
N ASP A 56 7.03 -0.49 21.57
CA ASP A 56 8.29 0.17 21.24
C ASP A 56 9.05 -0.51 20.09
N GLN A 57 8.75 -1.78 19.79
CA GLN A 57 9.40 -2.54 18.71
C GLN A 57 8.54 -2.64 17.44
N VAL A 58 7.30 -2.17 17.48
CA VAL A 58 6.40 -2.18 16.31
C VAL A 58 6.89 -1.17 15.27
N VAL A 59 7.31 -1.67 14.11
CA VAL A 59 7.64 -0.82 12.97
C VAL A 59 6.37 -0.53 12.18
N ARG A 60 6.05 0.77 12.05
CA ARG A 60 4.98 1.27 11.19
C ARG A 60 5.43 2.58 10.55
N SER A 61 5.57 2.59 9.23
CA SER A 61 6.03 3.76 8.49
C SER A 61 5.50 3.76 7.06
N ALA A 62 5.88 4.78 6.30
CA ALA A 62 5.57 4.93 4.89
C ALA A 62 6.77 5.53 4.15
N THR A 63 7.01 5.04 2.94
CA THR A 63 8.09 5.53 2.07
C THR A 63 7.57 5.69 0.65
N VAL A 64 8.03 6.73 -0.04
CA VAL A 64 7.76 6.92 -1.47
C VAL A 64 8.78 6.12 -2.27
N LEU A 65 8.29 5.22 -3.14
CA LEU A 65 9.17 4.48 -4.04
C LEU A 65 9.67 5.41 -5.17
N PRO A 66 10.97 5.39 -5.51
CA PRO A 66 11.53 6.29 -6.55
C PRO A 66 10.86 6.16 -7.92
N HIS A 67 10.36 4.97 -8.23
CA HIS A 67 9.74 4.64 -9.53
C HIS A 67 8.24 4.31 -9.40
N GLY A 68 7.65 4.52 -8.22
CA GLY A 68 6.27 4.14 -7.91
C GLY A 68 6.03 2.63 -7.95
N THR A 69 4.76 2.23 -7.82
CA THR A 69 4.35 0.81 -7.77
C THR A 69 3.76 0.29 -9.08
N GLY A 70 3.54 1.16 -10.07
CA GLY A 70 2.83 0.81 -11.31
C GLY A 70 1.33 0.52 -11.11
N LYS A 71 0.76 0.94 -9.98
CA LYS A 71 -0.67 0.86 -9.67
C LYS A 71 -1.26 2.27 -9.73
N THR A 72 -2.39 2.41 -10.42
CA THR A 72 -3.21 3.62 -10.34
C THR A 72 -3.92 3.60 -9.00
N VAL A 73 -3.48 4.45 -8.08
CA VAL A 73 -4.02 4.54 -6.71
C VAL A 73 -5.20 5.51 -6.71
N ARG A 74 -6.36 5.09 -6.20
CA ARG A 74 -7.51 5.98 -5.96
C ARG A 74 -7.42 6.59 -4.56
N VAL A 75 -7.44 7.92 -4.49
CA VAL A 75 -7.21 8.71 -3.28
C VAL A 75 -8.48 9.49 -2.93
N ALA A 76 -9.03 9.21 -1.74
CA ALA A 76 -10.09 9.99 -1.13
C ALA A 76 -9.50 10.91 -0.06
N VAL A 77 -10.00 12.15 0.01
CA VAL A 77 -9.49 13.16 0.91
C VAL A 77 -10.62 13.76 1.73
N PHE A 78 -10.48 13.71 3.06
CA PHE A 78 -11.35 14.38 4.01
C PHE A 78 -10.75 15.73 4.41
N THR A 79 -11.23 16.80 3.80
CA THR A 79 -10.80 18.16 4.12
C THR A 79 -11.83 19.19 3.61
N GLN A 80 -11.66 20.44 4.00
CA GLN A 80 -12.58 21.53 3.69
C GLN A 80 -11.84 22.85 3.42
N GLY A 81 -12.55 23.82 2.83
CA GLY A 81 -12.01 25.13 2.52
C GLY A 81 -10.86 25.08 1.48
N PRO A 82 -9.84 25.95 1.59
CA PRO A 82 -8.76 26.05 0.61
C PRO A 82 -7.95 24.74 0.41
N ALA A 83 -7.88 23.89 1.45
CA ALA A 83 -7.20 22.60 1.36
C ALA A 83 -7.93 21.61 0.43
N ALA A 84 -9.24 21.77 0.24
CA ALA A 84 -10.01 20.91 -0.65
C ALA A 84 -9.67 21.16 -2.13
N GLU A 85 -9.57 22.42 -2.51
CA GLU A 85 -9.14 22.82 -3.86
C GLU A 85 -7.70 22.38 -4.13
N ALA A 86 -6.81 22.55 -3.15
CA ALA A 86 -5.42 22.12 -3.25
C ALA A 86 -5.30 20.59 -3.40
N ALA A 87 -6.14 19.81 -2.72
CA ALA A 87 -6.18 18.36 -2.84
C ALA A 87 -6.69 17.89 -4.22
N LEU A 88 -7.73 18.53 -4.76
CA LEU A 88 -8.20 18.26 -6.12
C LEU A 88 -7.13 18.60 -7.16
N ALA A 89 -6.48 19.76 -7.04
CA ALA A 89 -5.39 20.16 -7.91
C ALA A 89 -4.16 19.23 -7.81
N ALA A 90 -3.94 18.60 -6.65
CA ALA A 90 -2.91 17.59 -6.45
C ALA A 90 -3.25 16.22 -7.06
N GLY A 91 -4.47 16.03 -7.56
CA GLY A 91 -4.92 14.80 -8.21
C GLY A 91 -5.74 13.87 -7.33
N ALA A 92 -6.35 14.34 -6.25
CA ALA A 92 -7.30 13.53 -5.47
C ALA A 92 -8.52 13.15 -6.33
N ASP A 93 -8.98 11.90 -6.25
CA ASP A 93 -10.12 11.43 -7.03
C ASP A 93 -11.45 11.93 -6.45
N ARG A 94 -11.51 12.07 -5.12
CA ARG A 94 -12.67 12.61 -4.42
C ARG A 94 -12.23 13.35 -3.18
N VAL A 95 -12.80 14.53 -2.97
CA VAL A 95 -12.58 15.37 -1.78
C VAL A 95 -13.93 15.74 -1.19
N GLY A 96 -14.10 15.65 0.13
CA GLY A 96 -15.34 16.01 0.80
C GLY A 96 -15.25 15.89 2.32
N MET A 97 -16.37 16.08 3.00
CA MET A 97 -16.50 15.93 4.46
C MET A 97 -17.66 14.98 4.78
N ASP A 98 -18.81 15.51 5.19
CA ASP A 98 -19.97 14.71 5.59
C ASP A 98 -20.63 14.00 4.39
N ASP A 99 -20.55 14.59 3.19
CA ASP A 99 -21.02 14.02 1.92
C ASP A 99 -20.24 12.75 1.54
N LEU A 100 -18.90 12.86 1.55
CA LEU A 100 -18.01 11.73 1.28
C LEU A 100 -18.15 10.65 2.36
N ALA A 101 -18.37 11.04 3.61
CA ALA A 101 -18.62 10.08 4.68
C ALA A 101 -19.94 9.33 4.49
N ALA A 102 -20.99 10.00 4.00
CA ALA A 102 -22.27 9.37 3.68
C ALA A 102 -22.14 8.39 2.50
N GLU A 103 -21.44 8.75 1.43
CA GLU A 103 -21.14 7.88 0.29
C GLU A 103 -20.39 6.61 0.73
N MET A 104 -19.35 6.77 1.56
CA MET A 104 -18.58 5.64 2.11
C MET A 104 -19.41 4.75 3.04
N LYS A 105 -20.34 5.32 3.83
CA LYS A 105 -21.33 4.54 4.63
C LYS A 105 -22.32 3.81 3.73
N GLY A 106 -22.68 4.40 2.60
CA GLY A 106 -23.55 3.81 1.57
C GLY A 106 -22.90 2.67 0.78
N GLY A 107 -21.58 2.45 0.95
CA GLY A 107 -20.85 1.33 0.38
C GLY A 107 -19.86 1.69 -0.73
N ASP A 108 -19.75 2.98 -1.12
CA ASP A 108 -18.72 3.40 -2.08
C ASP A 108 -17.36 3.54 -1.38
N LEU A 109 -16.63 2.43 -1.37
CA LEU A 109 -15.33 2.30 -0.72
C LEU A 109 -14.25 1.90 -1.73
N ASN A 110 -14.41 2.27 -3.00
CA ASN A 110 -13.48 1.95 -4.07
C ASN A 110 -12.29 2.92 -4.09
N TYR A 111 -11.61 3.01 -2.94
CA TYR A 111 -10.44 3.86 -2.71
C TYR A 111 -9.32 3.05 -2.07
N ASP A 112 -8.08 3.34 -2.45
CA ASP A 112 -6.88 2.66 -1.94
C ASP A 112 -6.24 3.44 -0.78
N VAL A 113 -6.38 4.77 -0.79
CA VAL A 113 -5.81 5.67 0.21
C VAL A 113 -6.86 6.68 0.64
N VAL A 114 -7.03 6.79 1.96
CA VAL A 114 -7.81 7.87 2.57
C VAL A 114 -6.84 8.79 3.32
N ILE A 115 -6.93 10.07 3.04
CA ILE A 115 -6.15 11.14 3.69
C ILE A 115 -7.13 12.06 4.40
N ALA A 116 -6.76 12.59 5.56
CA ALA A 116 -7.60 13.52 6.30
C ALA A 116 -6.80 14.71 6.82
N SER A 117 -7.41 15.89 6.85
CA SER A 117 -6.93 16.98 7.69
C SER A 117 -7.32 16.77 9.16
N PRO A 118 -6.59 17.32 10.14
CA PRO A 118 -6.84 17.06 11.57
C PRO A 118 -8.26 17.41 12.03
N ASP A 119 -8.85 18.46 11.47
CA ASP A 119 -10.23 18.90 11.71
C ASP A 119 -11.29 17.91 11.17
N ALA A 120 -10.97 17.16 10.12
CA ALA A 120 -11.86 16.17 9.53
C ALA A 120 -11.92 14.85 10.30
N MET A 121 -11.03 14.64 11.28
CA MET A 121 -10.97 13.40 12.06
C MET A 121 -12.25 13.11 12.86
N ARG A 122 -13.03 14.14 13.22
CA ARG A 122 -14.34 13.97 13.86
C ARG A 122 -15.30 13.16 12.97
N VAL A 123 -15.30 13.43 11.68
CA VAL A 123 -16.18 12.77 10.69
C VAL A 123 -15.62 11.38 10.36
N VAL A 124 -14.31 11.30 10.08
CA VAL A 124 -13.63 10.04 9.75
C VAL A 124 -13.70 9.03 10.90
N GLY A 125 -13.68 9.48 12.15
CA GLY A 125 -13.82 8.63 13.33
C GLY A 125 -15.11 7.80 13.33
N GLN A 126 -16.20 8.33 12.77
CA GLN A 126 -17.46 7.60 12.63
C GLN A 126 -17.38 6.43 11.64
N LEU A 127 -16.43 6.48 10.70
CA LEU A 127 -16.18 5.45 9.70
C LEU A 127 -15.21 4.37 10.20
N GLY A 128 -14.74 4.45 11.46
CA GLY A 128 -13.71 3.56 12.01
C GLY A 128 -14.05 2.06 11.89
N GLN A 129 -15.32 1.68 12.06
CA GLN A 129 -15.76 0.29 11.90
C GLN A 129 -15.69 -0.20 10.45
N ILE A 130 -15.79 0.70 9.47
CA ILE A 130 -15.78 0.38 8.04
C ILE A 130 -14.35 0.45 7.48
N LEU A 131 -13.64 1.54 7.77
CA LEU A 131 -12.29 1.80 7.24
C LEU A 131 -11.20 1.04 8.00
N GLY A 132 -11.41 0.76 9.29
CA GLY A 132 -10.44 0.09 10.16
C GLY A 132 -10.06 -1.32 9.68
N PRO A 133 -11.02 -2.24 9.51
CA PRO A 133 -10.75 -3.61 9.05
C PRO A 133 -10.10 -3.67 7.66
N ARG A 134 -10.33 -2.65 6.82
CA ARG A 134 -9.76 -2.55 5.46
C ARG A 134 -8.39 -1.87 5.43
N GLY A 135 -7.88 -1.39 6.58
CA GLY A 135 -6.61 -0.68 6.65
C GLY A 135 -6.61 0.70 5.98
N LEU A 136 -7.79 1.24 5.65
CA LEU A 136 -7.95 2.53 4.99
C LEU A 136 -7.98 3.69 5.99
N MET A 137 -8.15 3.41 7.27
CA MET A 137 -8.28 4.45 8.30
C MET A 137 -7.02 5.37 8.35
N PRO A 138 -7.20 6.70 8.17
CA PRO A 138 -6.10 7.66 8.28
C PRO A 138 -5.40 7.58 9.63
N ASN A 139 -4.08 7.69 9.65
CA ASN A 139 -3.29 7.63 10.87
C ASN A 139 -2.09 8.60 10.82
N PRO A 140 -1.88 9.43 11.85
CA PRO A 140 -0.75 10.35 11.92
C PRO A 140 0.62 9.65 11.76
N LYS A 141 0.76 8.40 12.27
CA LYS A 141 2.02 7.65 12.21
C LYS A 141 2.49 7.29 10.79
N VAL A 142 1.57 7.26 9.83
CA VAL A 142 1.90 7.01 8.42
C VAL A 142 1.75 8.28 7.57
N GLY A 143 1.58 9.44 8.21
CA GLY A 143 1.49 10.73 7.53
C GLY A 143 0.17 10.99 6.79
N THR A 144 -0.85 10.16 6.93
CA THR A 144 -2.14 10.36 6.25
C THR A 144 -3.12 11.25 7.02
N VAL A 145 -2.70 11.77 8.17
CA VAL A 145 -3.37 12.84 8.90
C VAL A 145 -2.43 14.02 8.97
N THR A 146 -2.70 15.07 8.19
CA THR A 146 -1.80 16.23 8.09
C THR A 146 -2.57 17.48 7.63
N PRO A 147 -2.15 18.69 8.02
CA PRO A 147 -2.60 19.93 7.41
C PRO A 147 -2.18 20.05 5.92
N ASP A 148 -1.02 19.49 5.55
CA ASP A 148 -0.49 19.54 4.18
C ASP A 148 -1.01 18.38 3.33
N VAL A 149 -2.30 18.46 3.00
CA VAL A 149 -3.02 17.40 2.30
C VAL A 149 -2.53 17.24 0.85
N ALA A 150 -2.19 18.34 0.17
CA ALA A 150 -1.77 18.34 -1.23
C ALA A 150 -0.48 17.53 -1.45
N THR A 151 0.52 17.69 -0.58
CA THR A 151 1.78 16.93 -0.67
C THR A 151 1.55 15.44 -0.44
N VAL A 152 0.67 15.07 0.49
CA VAL A 152 0.37 13.65 0.76
C VAL A 152 -0.42 13.02 -0.39
N VAL A 153 -1.32 13.76 -1.04
CA VAL A 153 -1.99 13.29 -2.26
C VAL A 153 -0.98 13.00 -3.36
N LYS A 154 -0.02 13.92 -3.60
CA LYS A 154 1.05 13.71 -4.58
C LYS A 154 1.89 12.48 -4.26
N ASN A 155 2.29 12.30 -2.99
CA ASN A 155 3.05 11.15 -2.55
C ASN A 155 2.27 9.83 -2.73
N ALA A 156 0.99 9.82 -2.38
CA ALA A 156 0.12 8.66 -2.57
C ALA A 156 0.02 8.27 -4.06
N LYS A 157 -0.17 9.25 -4.95
CA LYS A 157 -0.21 9.05 -6.41
C LYS A 157 1.15 8.66 -6.99
N ALA A 158 2.25 9.11 -6.38
CA ALA A 158 3.62 8.74 -6.77
C ALA A 158 4.00 7.30 -6.35
N GLY A 159 3.12 6.57 -5.66
CA GLY A 159 3.36 5.18 -5.26
C GLY A 159 3.99 5.06 -3.87
N GLN A 160 3.60 5.92 -2.93
CA GLN A 160 3.93 5.73 -1.52
C GLN A 160 3.40 4.40 -1.01
N VAL A 161 4.29 3.61 -0.41
CA VAL A 161 3.93 2.34 0.22
C VAL A 161 3.97 2.49 1.73
N ARG A 162 2.91 2.00 2.37
CA ARG A 162 2.74 2.00 3.82
C ARG A 162 2.96 0.58 4.31
N TYR A 163 3.77 0.43 5.34
CA TYR A 163 4.11 -0.88 5.88
C TYR A 163 4.01 -0.90 7.40
N ARG A 164 3.66 -2.08 7.92
CA ARG A 164 3.52 -2.36 9.34
C ARG A 164 3.96 -3.79 9.60
N THR A 165 4.60 -4.02 10.73
CA THR A 165 4.87 -5.38 11.21
C THR A 165 3.58 -6.17 11.46
N ASP A 166 3.55 -7.39 10.96
CA ASP A 166 2.51 -8.35 11.30
C ASP A 166 2.76 -8.96 12.70
N LYS A 167 1.89 -9.88 13.11
CA LYS A 167 1.99 -10.57 14.41
C LYS A 167 3.24 -11.46 14.56
N ASN A 168 3.97 -11.71 13.48
CA ASN A 168 5.20 -12.50 13.46
C ASN A 168 6.46 -11.62 13.33
N GLY A 169 6.33 -10.29 13.31
CA GLY A 169 7.45 -9.37 13.13
C GLY A 169 7.93 -9.27 11.67
N ILE A 170 7.09 -9.69 10.70
CA ILE A 170 7.39 -9.62 9.27
C ILE A 170 6.71 -8.39 8.67
N ILE A 171 7.43 -7.68 7.82
CA ILE A 171 6.87 -6.63 6.96
C ILE A 171 6.64 -7.21 5.58
N HIS A 172 5.45 -6.96 5.02
CA HIS A 172 5.09 -7.29 3.65
C HIS A 172 4.84 -6.00 2.89
N THR A 173 5.46 -5.84 1.72
CA THR A 173 5.36 -4.61 0.92
C THR A 173 5.42 -4.96 -0.57
N SER A 174 4.57 -4.33 -1.37
CA SER A 174 4.62 -4.44 -2.83
C SER A 174 5.55 -3.38 -3.39
N VAL A 175 6.58 -3.79 -4.14
CA VAL A 175 7.62 -2.90 -4.69
C VAL A 175 7.43 -2.59 -6.17
N GLY A 176 6.54 -3.31 -6.86
CA GLY A 176 6.25 -3.04 -8.26
C GLY A 176 5.36 -4.11 -8.90
N LYS A 177 5.33 -4.13 -10.23
CA LYS A 177 4.60 -5.13 -11.04
C LYS A 177 5.50 -5.79 -12.07
N ILE A 178 5.14 -7.01 -12.44
CA ILE A 178 5.71 -7.68 -13.62
C ILE A 178 5.42 -6.80 -14.85
N GLY A 179 6.48 -6.41 -15.56
CA GLY A 179 6.47 -5.41 -16.63
C GLY A 179 7.20 -4.11 -16.29
N PHE A 180 7.58 -3.89 -15.02
CA PHE A 180 8.61 -2.90 -14.69
C PHE A 180 9.98 -3.43 -15.15
N ASP A 181 10.81 -2.53 -15.67
CA ASP A 181 12.22 -2.83 -15.92
C ASP A 181 12.89 -3.24 -14.59
N ALA A 182 13.68 -4.32 -14.60
CA ALA A 182 14.31 -4.87 -13.40
C ALA A 182 15.20 -3.83 -12.70
N VAL A 183 15.78 -2.89 -13.45
CA VAL A 183 16.58 -1.80 -12.90
C VAL A 183 15.73 -0.78 -12.15
N LYS A 184 14.48 -0.55 -12.57
CA LYS A 184 13.53 0.36 -11.91
C LYS A 184 12.88 -0.24 -10.66
N LEU A 185 13.13 -1.51 -10.37
CA LEU A 185 12.70 -2.17 -9.14
C LEU A 185 13.75 -2.04 -8.02
N LYS A 186 14.96 -1.56 -8.33
CA LYS A 186 16.07 -1.39 -7.38
C LYS A 186 15.95 -0.10 -6.56
#